data_AF-A0A1Y2HE91-F1
#
_entry.id   AF-A0A1Y2HE91-F1
#
_cell.length_a   1.000
_cell.length_b   1.000
_cell.length_c   1.000
_cell.angle_alpha   90.00
_cell.angle_beta   90.00
_cell.angle_gamma   90.00
#
_symmetry.space_group_name_H-M   'P 1'
#
loop_
_entity.id
_entity.type
_entity.pdbx_description
1 polymer ?
#
loop_
_entity_poly.entity_id
_entity_poly.type
_entity_poly.pdbx_seq_one_letter_code
_entity_poly.pdbx_strand_id
1 'polypeptide(L)'
;MDSPPCLPNELIDPLLAAATVLTLSRSDPLNDQHHTHLYALATVLPRNSVTLLTSTVLNRYATWITLDTASASGDVCLLNRLVRLSRSHRRPLQYTSEAITFGGSQGCVKVLDWWFDCSGLLFHWTSDAIDQAAAHGHVSILDWWAARCQSGQVPLSAVKYSTEAITRAILNNHMAVLHWWSSPNVGPFKPKVHSFTATIAAVSSLNWAAIEWLESRSLASYHTQTLGHACRTGHLDMITHVHNRLQSVEENQGAVHRVDLIKWRPVNEDNPFWIATECGHVHVLDWLVDSGGYVPEWSGGWRYLDAAVASGDTMACEWWVERFGAGVSSAADLKSALARACESGSVAMAAWIFGKCEDPERCLSSALSLALVKVCANGHVDILNWVMEEEAHLMFACATNSQQLTLMLNGASANGCVEVLEWFDNFNLFTYLDFGKLDALNLASASGHVDILRWWTQRFPDMPIPYSNRALDIASRNGHVQVLDWWASRQGQRPLKYSSAALHVTCTRQGFATLRWWTRQQHLGTVTLPKLGTRMVHSLMDHGLVTLLAALHLLGLVPTETVDTALDIASYHGHVCILDWIVSTRPKSRLQYSDRAMLGASE
;
A
#
# COMPACT_ATOMS: atom_id res chain seq x y z
N MET A 1 17.98 -33.09 40.15
CA MET A 1 17.72 -32.34 38.91
C MET A 1 18.70 -31.19 38.93
N ASP A 2 19.77 -31.30 38.16
CA ASP A 2 20.80 -30.28 38.10
C ASP A 2 20.22 -29.00 37.51
N SER A 3 20.52 -27.86 38.15
CA SER A 3 20.16 -26.54 37.64
C SER A 3 20.73 -26.37 36.23
N PRO A 4 19.96 -25.81 35.27
CA PRO A 4 20.45 -25.60 33.92
C PRO A 4 21.75 -24.77 33.95
N PRO A 5 22.73 -25.06 33.09
CA PRO A 5 24.02 -24.37 33.11
C PRO A 5 23.81 -22.87 32.86
N CYS A 6 24.13 -22.05 33.87
CA CYS A 6 24.17 -20.59 33.67
C CYS A 6 25.37 -20.24 32.80
N LEU A 7 25.14 -19.45 31.75
CA LEU A 7 26.20 -18.86 30.95
C LEU A 7 27.15 -18.06 31.87
N PRO A 8 28.48 -18.22 31.74
CA PRO A 8 29.46 -17.40 32.44
C PRO A 8 29.21 -15.92 32.14
N ASN A 9 29.23 -15.04 33.15
CA ASN A 9 28.97 -13.60 33.00
C ASN A 9 29.83 -12.94 31.90
N GLU A 10 31.02 -13.48 31.65
CA GLU A 10 31.97 -13.00 30.65
C GLU A 10 31.53 -13.28 29.19
N LEU A 11 30.70 -14.31 28.97
CA LEU A 11 30.17 -14.68 27.65
C LEU A 11 28.81 -14.04 27.35
N ILE A 12 28.17 -13.45 28.36
CA ILE A 12 26.88 -12.77 28.24
C ILE A 12 27.00 -11.55 27.33
N ASP A 13 27.98 -10.67 27.56
CA ASP A 13 28.16 -9.43 26.78
C ASP A 13 28.45 -9.66 25.28
N PRO A 14 29.35 -10.58 24.88
CA PRO A 14 29.61 -10.87 23.47
C PRO A 14 28.42 -11.52 22.74
N LEU A 15 27.72 -12.46 23.39
CA LEU A 15 26.54 -13.11 22.81
C LEU A 15 25.38 -12.12 22.64
N LEU A 16 25.24 -11.19 23.58
CA LEU A 16 24.23 -10.14 23.52
C LEU A 16 24.53 -9.08 22.47
N ALA A 17 25.78 -8.65 22.34
CA ALA A 17 26.22 -7.77 21.26
C ALA A 17 25.98 -8.42 19.90
N ALA A 18 26.29 -9.71 19.74
CA ALA A 18 26.03 -10.44 18.50
C ALA A 18 24.53 -10.57 18.20
N ALA A 19 23.71 -10.92 19.20
CA ALA A 19 22.26 -11.06 19.03
C ALA A 19 21.57 -9.73 18.71
N THR A 20 21.98 -8.63 19.36
CA THR A 20 21.41 -7.30 19.09
C THR A 20 21.83 -6.72 17.74
N VAL A 21 23.07 -6.97 17.32
CA VAL A 21 23.53 -6.68 15.95
C VAL A 21 22.75 -7.49 14.91
N LEU A 22 22.42 -8.75 15.20
CA LEU A 22 21.60 -9.60 14.31
C LEU A 22 20.13 -9.15 14.23
N THR A 23 19.54 -8.61 15.31
CA THR A 23 18.18 -8.06 15.29
C THR A 23 18.09 -6.67 14.65
N LEU A 24 19.07 -5.79 14.88
CA LEU A 24 19.09 -4.42 14.34
C LEU A 24 19.55 -4.34 12.89
N SER A 25 20.34 -5.30 12.42
CA SER A 25 20.71 -5.41 10.99
C SER A 25 19.53 -5.83 10.07
N ARG A 26 18.32 -6.01 10.63
CA ARG A 26 17.14 -6.49 9.89
C ARG A 26 15.84 -5.68 10.05
N SER A 27 15.81 -4.57 10.80
CA SER A 27 14.54 -3.93 11.21
C SER A 27 13.91 -3.00 10.16
N ASP A 28 12.72 -3.41 9.71
CA ASP A 28 11.59 -2.61 9.23
C ASP A 28 10.65 -2.41 10.46
N PRO A 29 10.07 -1.23 10.75
CA PRO A 29 9.41 -0.95 12.04
C PRO A 29 8.07 -1.66 12.29
N LEU A 30 7.56 -2.45 11.35
CA LEU A 30 6.17 -2.92 11.34
C LEU A 30 5.96 -4.43 11.54
N ASN A 31 6.99 -5.22 11.87
CA ASN A 31 6.86 -6.69 11.93
C ASN A 31 7.06 -7.29 13.33
N ASP A 32 5.96 -7.77 13.92
CA ASP A 32 5.81 -8.26 15.30
C ASP A 32 6.62 -9.53 15.64
N GLN A 33 7.15 -10.26 14.66
CA GLN A 33 7.85 -11.53 14.88
C GLN A 33 9.25 -11.40 15.55
N HIS A 34 9.77 -10.18 15.70
CA HIS A 34 11.14 -9.93 16.19
C HIS A 34 11.22 -9.65 17.69
N HIS A 35 10.12 -9.23 18.33
CA HIS A 35 10.03 -9.09 19.79
C HIS A 35 10.31 -10.43 20.50
N THR A 36 9.99 -11.55 19.86
CA THR A 36 10.14 -12.91 20.37
C THR A 36 11.59 -13.35 20.60
N HIS A 37 12.57 -12.89 19.82
CA HIS A 37 13.97 -13.34 19.94
C HIS A 37 14.73 -12.64 21.08
N LEU A 38 14.45 -11.34 21.31
CA LEU A 38 14.98 -10.61 22.46
C LEU A 38 14.28 -11.05 23.77
N TYR A 39 12.98 -11.34 23.73
CA TYR A 39 12.26 -11.92 24.86
C TYR A 39 12.75 -13.34 25.22
N ALA A 40 13.07 -14.18 24.23
CA ALA A 40 13.64 -15.51 24.46
C ALA A 40 15.04 -15.47 25.10
N LEU A 41 15.87 -14.48 24.77
CA LEU A 41 17.17 -14.28 25.42
C LEU A 41 17.02 -13.67 26.83
N ALA A 42 16.08 -12.75 27.02
CA ALA A 42 15.79 -12.13 28.32
C ALA A 42 15.19 -13.11 29.35
N THR A 43 14.58 -14.22 28.89
CA THR A 43 14.00 -15.25 29.77
C THR A 43 15.03 -16.28 30.26
N VAL A 44 16.17 -16.43 29.57
CA VAL A 44 17.24 -17.39 29.93
C VAL A 44 18.37 -16.72 30.72
N LEU A 45 18.47 -15.38 30.68
CA LEU A 45 19.49 -14.63 31.41
C LEU A 45 19.06 -14.29 32.85
N PRO A 46 20.01 -14.22 33.81
CA PRO A 46 19.72 -13.71 35.15
C PRO A 46 19.13 -12.29 35.08
N ARG A 47 18.08 -12.01 35.86
CA ARG A 47 17.38 -10.69 35.82
C ARG A 47 18.31 -9.50 36.02
N ASN A 48 19.43 -9.67 36.71
CA ASN A 48 20.44 -8.64 36.96
C ASN A 48 21.25 -8.28 35.69
N SER A 49 21.35 -9.20 34.72
CA SER A 49 22.13 -9.03 33.49
C SER A 49 21.34 -8.31 32.38
N VAL A 50 20.00 -8.30 32.45
CA VAL A 50 19.11 -7.57 31.53
C VAL A 50 19.34 -6.06 31.62
N THR A 51 19.65 -5.54 32.81
CA THR A 51 20.02 -4.14 33.03
C THR A 51 21.30 -3.76 32.29
N LEU A 52 22.29 -4.65 32.29
CA LEU A 52 23.58 -4.46 31.61
C LEU A 52 23.39 -4.46 30.08
N LEU A 53 22.62 -5.42 29.58
CA LEU A 53 22.22 -5.57 28.17
C LEU A 53 21.50 -4.32 27.63
N THR A 54 20.54 -3.80 28.39
CA THR A 54 19.85 -2.56 28.02
C THR A 54 20.85 -1.39 27.94
N SER A 55 21.80 -1.34 28.89
CA SER A 55 22.80 -0.27 28.94
C SER A 55 23.86 -0.37 27.83
N THR A 56 24.30 -1.56 27.45
CA THR A 56 25.32 -1.76 26.41
C THR A 56 24.78 -1.47 25.01
N VAL A 57 23.53 -1.85 24.74
CA VAL A 57 22.82 -1.52 23.48
C VAL A 57 22.65 0.00 23.33
N LEU A 58 22.23 0.67 24.40
CA LEU A 58 22.05 2.13 24.42
C LEU A 58 23.39 2.88 24.39
N ASN A 59 24.47 2.31 24.95
CA ASN A 59 25.78 2.96 25.00
C ASN A 59 26.61 2.82 23.72
N ARG A 60 26.52 1.70 23.00
CA ARG A 60 27.36 1.43 21.81
C ARG A 60 26.70 1.78 20.47
N TYR A 61 25.37 1.79 20.37
CA TYR A 61 24.71 1.81 19.05
C TYR A 61 23.64 2.90 18.86
N ALA A 62 23.27 3.64 19.90
CA ALA A 62 22.34 4.76 19.80
C ALA A 62 23.09 6.10 19.84
N THR A 63 23.21 6.79 18.70
CA THR A 63 23.82 8.13 18.56
C THR A 63 22.99 9.22 19.26
N TRP A 64 21.68 8.99 19.39
CA TRP A 64 20.70 9.79 20.14
C TRP A 64 19.68 8.86 20.80
N ILE A 65 19.01 9.34 21.85
CA ILE A 65 17.93 8.60 22.52
C ILE A 65 16.59 9.20 22.09
N THR A 66 15.76 8.41 21.39
CA THR A 66 14.43 8.87 20.94
C THR A 66 13.38 8.67 22.04
N LEU A 67 12.48 9.65 22.19
CA LEU A 67 11.37 9.56 23.15
C LEU A 67 10.00 9.31 22.48
N ASP A 68 9.91 9.42 21.16
CA ASP A 68 8.65 9.30 20.40
C ASP A 68 8.05 7.89 20.53
N THR A 69 8.88 6.85 20.39
CA THR A 69 8.46 5.44 20.51
C THR A 69 8.05 5.07 21.94
N ALA A 70 8.73 5.60 22.95
CA ALA A 70 8.37 5.41 24.35
C ALA A 70 7.10 6.18 24.74
N SER A 71 6.82 7.29 24.05
CA SER A 71 5.55 8.02 24.19
C SER A 71 4.41 7.25 23.53
N ALA A 72 4.66 6.64 22.38
CA ALA A 72 3.70 5.78 21.68
C ALA A 72 3.35 4.52 22.46
N SER A 73 4.26 3.99 23.29
CA SER A 73 3.97 2.84 24.15
C SER A 73 3.23 3.19 25.45
N GLY A 74 3.01 4.47 25.75
CA GLY A 74 2.33 4.88 26.99
C GLY A 74 3.18 4.74 28.26
N ASP A 75 4.47 4.37 28.15
CA ASP A 75 5.29 3.95 29.28
C ASP A 75 6.12 5.10 29.88
N VAL A 76 5.57 5.72 30.93
CA VAL A 76 6.24 6.78 31.71
C VAL A 76 7.50 6.29 32.42
N CYS A 77 7.59 5.01 32.79
CA CYS A 77 8.80 4.46 33.42
C CYS A 77 9.93 4.35 32.41
N LEU A 78 9.61 3.92 31.18
CA LEU A 78 10.54 3.91 30.05
C LEU A 78 11.02 5.34 29.73
N LEU A 79 10.12 6.32 29.62
CA LEU A 79 10.47 7.73 29.41
C LEU A 79 11.46 8.26 30.47
N ASN A 80 11.18 8.02 31.75
CA ASN A 80 12.09 8.38 32.85
C ASN A 80 13.46 7.70 32.74
N ARG A 81 13.48 6.42 32.34
CA ARG A 81 14.72 5.66 32.18
C ARG A 81 15.56 6.20 31.02
N LEU A 82 14.92 6.53 29.90
CA LEU A 82 15.58 7.09 28.71
C LEU A 82 16.20 8.47 28.99
N VAL A 83 15.49 9.36 29.73
CA VAL A 83 16.03 10.66 30.14
C VAL A 83 17.22 10.51 31.11
N ARG A 84 17.14 9.59 32.08
CA ARG A 84 18.28 9.30 32.99
C ARG A 84 19.50 8.77 32.25
N LEU A 85 19.28 7.94 31.23
CA LEU A 85 20.35 7.39 30.39
C LEU A 85 21.02 8.46 29.54
N SER A 86 20.24 9.39 28.97
CA SER A 86 20.80 10.56 28.28
C SER A 86 21.70 11.40 29.19
N ARG A 87 21.24 11.70 30.41
CA ARG A 87 21.99 12.53 31.37
C ARG A 87 23.27 11.87 31.88
N SER A 88 23.22 10.56 32.14
CA SER A 88 24.38 9.80 32.64
C SER A 88 25.46 9.59 31.58
N HIS A 89 25.09 9.44 30.30
CA HIS A 89 26.03 9.12 29.22
C HIS A 89 26.29 10.30 28.27
N ARG A 90 25.84 11.52 28.62
CA ARG A 90 25.94 12.76 27.81
C ARG A 90 25.52 12.56 26.36
N ARG A 91 24.38 11.89 26.14
CA ARG A 91 23.80 11.66 24.81
C ARG A 91 22.64 12.62 24.54
N PRO A 92 22.53 13.19 23.33
CA PRO A 92 21.41 14.07 23.01
C PRO A 92 20.08 13.29 22.97
N LEU A 93 19.03 13.90 23.51
CA LEU A 93 17.65 13.40 23.36
C LEU A 93 17.07 13.92 22.05
N GLN A 94 16.43 13.05 21.29
CA GLN A 94 15.67 13.42 20.10
C GLN A 94 14.19 13.14 20.32
N TYR A 95 13.35 14.10 19.98
CA TYR A 95 11.91 13.93 20.02
C TYR A 95 11.25 14.91 19.05
N THR A 96 10.18 14.46 18.42
CA THR A 96 9.38 15.25 17.47
C THR A 96 7.97 15.45 18.02
N SER A 97 7.19 16.32 17.37
CA SER A 97 5.80 16.55 17.77
C SER A 97 4.97 15.27 17.79
N GLU A 98 5.44 14.21 17.12
CA GLU A 98 4.84 12.90 17.14
C GLU A 98 4.82 12.26 18.53
N ALA A 99 5.76 12.55 19.44
CA ALA A 99 5.70 12.06 20.81
C ALA A 99 4.38 12.43 21.52
N ILE A 100 3.95 13.68 21.34
CA ILE A 100 2.70 14.20 21.92
C ILE A 100 1.50 13.64 21.16
N THR A 101 1.58 13.58 19.82
CA THR A 101 0.52 13.01 18.98
C THR A 101 0.26 11.54 19.30
N PHE A 102 1.31 10.72 19.47
CA PHE A 102 1.17 9.30 19.81
C PHE A 102 0.67 9.10 21.24
N GLY A 103 1.14 9.90 22.21
CA GLY A 103 0.60 9.88 23.56
C GLY A 103 -0.90 10.22 23.59
N GLY A 104 -1.31 11.18 22.75
CA GLY A 104 -2.71 11.56 22.56
C GLY A 104 -3.55 10.50 21.84
N SER A 105 -3.00 9.85 20.80
CA SER A 105 -3.71 8.82 20.03
C SER A 105 -3.89 7.51 20.79
N GLN A 106 -3.15 7.29 21.87
CA GLN A 106 -3.31 6.15 22.77
C GLN A 106 -4.17 6.47 24.01
N GLY A 107 -4.64 7.72 24.15
CA GLY A 107 -5.43 8.14 25.31
C GLY A 107 -4.63 8.22 26.62
N CYS A 108 -3.30 8.26 26.54
CA CYS A 108 -2.40 8.16 27.69
C CYS A 108 -2.13 9.53 28.34
N VAL A 109 -3.07 10.00 29.17
CA VAL A 109 -2.95 11.27 29.91
C VAL A 109 -1.65 11.36 30.73
N LYS A 110 -1.21 10.24 31.32
CA LYS A 110 0.03 10.17 32.12
C LYS A 110 1.29 10.52 31.32
N VAL A 111 1.31 10.21 30.02
CA VAL A 111 2.42 10.57 29.13
C VAL A 111 2.41 12.07 28.87
N LEU A 112 1.24 12.67 28.69
CA LEU A 112 1.10 14.13 28.55
C LEU A 112 1.50 14.88 29.83
N ASP A 113 1.05 14.41 31.01
CA ASP A 113 1.49 14.95 32.30
C ASP A 113 3.01 14.83 32.46
N TRP A 114 3.60 13.70 32.05
CA TRP A 114 5.06 13.53 32.12
C TRP A 114 5.78 14.53 31.21
N TRP A 115 5.33 14.68 29.96
CA TRP A 115 5.92 15.61 29.00
C TRP A 115 5.80 17.06 29.46
N PHE A 116 4.65 17.45 30.00
CA PHE A 116 4.36 18.83 30.38
C PHE A 116 4.92 19.21 31.75
N ASP A 117 4.72 18.38 32.77
CA ASP A 117 5.05 18.72 34.17
C ASP A 117 6.44 18.19 34.61
N CYS A 118 6.91 17.08 34.04
CA CYS A 118 8.05 16.34 34.59
C CYS A 118 9.30 16.33 33.70
N SER A 119 9.17 16.48 32.38
CA SER A 119 10.26 16.23 31.43
C SER A 119 11.38 17.29 31.51
N GLY A 120 11.01 18.56 31.72
CA GLY A 120 11.91 19.70 31.57
C GLY A 120 12.43 19.91 30.14
N LEU A 121 11.79 19.27 29.15
CA LEU A 121 12.09 19.36 27.72
C LEU A 121 11.14 20.36 27.04
N LEU A 122 11.45 20.79 25.82
CA LEU A 122 10.56 21.67 25.06
C LEU A 122 9.29 20.91 24.69
N PHE A 123 8.15 21.38 25.16
CA PHE A 123 6.85 20.83 24.81
C PHE A 123 6.40 21.42 23.47
N HIS A 124 6.52 20.66 22.37
CA HIS A 124 6.04 21.06 21.03
C HIS A 124 4.88 20.15 20.58
N TRP A 125 3.94 20.70 19.82
CA TRP A 125 2.81 19.94 19.28
C TRP A 125 2.25 20.60 18.01
N THR A 126 1.57 19.79 17.20
CA THR A 126 0.85 20.19 15.99
C THR A 126 -0.65 20.02 16.18
N SER A 127 -1.44 20.33 15.14
CA SER A 127 -2.87 20.02 15.11
C SER A 127 -3.17 18.53 15.29
N ASP A 128 -2.22 17.67 14.92
CA ASP A 128 -2.38 16.21 14.97
C ASP A 128 -2.63 15.69 16.38
N ALA A 129 -2.14 16.38 17.42
CA ALA A 129 -2.35 15.95 18.80
C ALA A 129 -3.84 15.90 19.19
N ILE A 130 -4.62 16.91 18.80
CA ILE A 130 -6.07 16.95 19.04
C ILE A 130 -6.81 16.18 17.95
N ASP A 131 -6.39 16.29 16.69
CA ASP A 131 -7.07 15.62 15.57
C ASP A 131 -7.01 14.09 15.74
N GLN A 132 -5.89 13.53 16.19
CA GLN A 132 -5.75 12.08 16.46
C GLN A 132 -6.47 11.65 17.75
N ALA A 133 -6.45 12.46 18.81
CA ALA A 133 -7.22 12.17 20.01
C ALA A 133 -8.73 12.13 19.71
N ALA A 134 -9.23 13.05 18.87
CA ALA A 134 -10.60 13.07 18.38
C ALA A 134 -10.90 11.85 17.48
N ALA A 135 -9.99 11.52 16.56
CA ALA A 135 -10.12 10.37 15.68
C ALA A 135 -10.18 9.02 16.41
N HIS A 136 -9.61 8.90 17.60
CA HIS A 136 -9.62 7.67 18.42
C HIS A 136 -10.60 7.75 19.61
N GLY A 137 -11.39 8.82 19.71
CA GLY A 137 -12.43 8.94 20.74
C GLY A 137 -11.92 9.27 22.14
N HIS A 138 -10.69 9.75 22.29
CA HIS A 138 -10.05 9.98 23.58
C HIS A 138 -10.45 11.31 24.22
N VAL A 139 -11.68 11.37 24.74
CA VAL A 139 -12.22 12.55 25.45
C VAL A 139 -11.34 12.97 26.63
N SER A 140 -10.68 12.03 27.31
CA SER A 140 -9.76 12.32 28.42
C SER A 140 -8.57 13.20 28.00
N ILE A 141 -8.08 13.05 26.78
CA ILE A 141 -6.99 13.88 26.23
C ILE A 141 -7.52 15.27 25.86
N LEU A 142 -8.74 15.35 25.35
CA LEU A 142 -9.40 16.63 25.06
C LEU A 142 -9.66 17.41 26.36
N ASP A 143 -10.16 16.74 27.40
CA ASP A 143 -10.32 17.31 28.74
C ASP A 143 -8.99 17.78 29.34
N TRP A 144 -7.91 17.02 29.12
CA TRP A 144 -6.57 17.42 29.52
C TRP A 144 -6.16 18.75 28.88
N TRP A 145 -6.32 18.89 27.56
CA TRP A 145 -6.04 20.16 26.86
C TRP A 145 -6.94 21.30 27.36
N ALA A 146 -8.23 21.07 27.56
CA ALA A 146 -9.16 22.08 28.05
C ALA A 146 -8.83 22.57 29.47
N ALA A 147 -8.53 21.67 30.39
CA ALA A 147 -8.18 22.00 31.76
C ALA A 147 -6.91 22.88 31.84
N ARG A 148 -5.90 22.58 31.02
CA ARG A 148 -4.63 23.34 30.97
C ARG A 148 -4.79 24.71 30.32
N CYS A 149 -5.76 24.86 29.41
CA CYS A 149 -6.12 26.18 28.86
C CYS A 149 -6.88 27.03 29.86
N GLN A 150 -7.83 26.44 30.59
CA GLN A 150 -8.62 27.14 31.60
C GLN A 150 -7.78 27.58 32.80
N SER A 151 -6.77 26.78 33.18
CA SER A 151 -5.81 27.15 34.22
C SER A 151 -4.81 28.22 33.79
N GLY A 152 -4.84 28.66 32.52
CA GLY A 152 -3.91 29.64 31.96
C GLY A 152 -2.48 29.12 31.74
N GLN A 153 -2.24 27.82 31.91
CA GLN A 153 -0.93 27.21 31.69
C GLN A 153 -0.58 27.09 30.20
N VAL A 154 -1.59 26.91 29.34
CA VAL A 154 -1.45 26.91 27.89
C VAL A 154 -2.29 28.05 27.30
N PRO A 155 -1.71 29.00 26.55
CA PRO A 155 -2.49 30.04 25.91
C PRO A 155 -3.36 29.45 24.81
N LEU A 156 -4.62 29.91 24.72
CA LEU A 156 -5.57 29.42 23.72
C LEU A 156 -5.04 29.49 22.28
N SER A 157 -4.27 30.52 21.96
CA SER A 157 -3.67 30.72 20.63
C SER A 157 -2.63 29.66 20.26
N ALA A 158 -2.04 28.97 21.25
CA ALA A 158 -1.09 27.89 21.02
C ALA A 158 -1.77 26.55 20.74
N VAL A 159 -3.05 26.39 21.05
CA VAL A 159 -3.75 25.14 20.79
C VAL A 159 -4.17 25.05 19.33
N LYS A 160 -3.60 24.05 18.65
CA LYS A 160 -3.81 23.81 17.22
C LYS A 160 -4.71 22.59 17.07
N TYR A 161 -5.71 22.72 16.21
CA TYR A 161 -6.58 21.64 15.74
C TYR A 161 -7.19 22.08 14.40
N SER A 162 -7.50 21.11 13.55
CA SER A 162 -7.98 21.34 12.20
C SER A 162 -9.45 20.93 12.03
N THR A 163 -9.98 21.05 10.80
CA THR A 163 -11.30 20.53 10.44
C THR A 163 -11.38 19.00 10.44
N GLU A 164 -10.23 18.32 10.53
CA GLU A 164 -10.13 16.86 10.55
C GLU A 164 -10.57 16.26 11.89
N ALA A 165 -10.42 16.97 13.02
CA ALA A 165 -10.79 16.44 14.34
C ALA A 165 -12.23 15.93 14.39
N ILE A 166 -13.18 16.76 13.94
CA ILE A 166 -14.61 16.42 13.94
C ILE A 166 -14.92 15.42 12.83
N THR A 167 -14.36 15.62 11.63
CA THR A 167 -14.59 14.74 10.48
C THR A 167 -14.17 13.30 10.77
N ARG A 168 -12.97 13.10 11.34
CA ARG A 168 -12.44 11.78 11.72
C ARG A 168 -13.19 11.17 12.91
N ALA A 169 -13.58 11.98 13.89
CA ALA A 169 -14.43 11.51 14.98
C ALA A 169 -15.78 10.99 14.48
N ILE A 170 -16.38 11.63 13.47
CA ILE A 170 -17.62 11.17 12.83
C ILE A 170 -17.39 9.84 12.09
N LEU A 171 -16.34 9.76 11.24
CA LEU A 171 -16.02 8.55 10.49
C LEU A 171 -15.81 7.32 11.39
N ASN A 172 -15.13 7.51 12.53
CA ASN A 172 -14.86 6.45 13.51
C ASN A 172 -15.98 6.30 14.57
N ASN A 173 -17.13 6.95 14.36
CA ASN A 173 -18.31 6.86 15.22
C ASN A 173 -18.07 7.23 16.70
N HIS A 174 -17.26 8.24 16.96
CA HIS A 174 -16.93 8.72 18.30
C HIS A 174 -17.84 9.86 18.76
N MET A 175 -19.13 9.57 18.97
CA MET A 175 -20.13 10.55 19.40
C MET A 175 -19.78 11.29 20.71
N ALA A 176 -19.04 10.64 21.62
CA ALA A 176 -18.57 11.27 22.85
C ALA A 176 -17.68 12.51 22.57
N VAL A 177 -16.90 12.49 21.49
CA VAL A 177 -16.08 13.63 21.06
C VAL A 177 -16.97 14.77 20.52
N LEU A 178 -18.01 14.46 19.73
CA LEU A 178 -18.96 15.48 19.25
C LEU A 178 -19.73 16.14 20.40
N HIS A 179 -20.17 15.33 21.37
CA HIS A 179 -20.78 15.85 22.59
C HIS A 179 -19.79 16.64 23.44
N TRP A 180 -18.52 16.22 23.49
CA TRP A 180 -17.47 16.99 24.13
C TRP A 180 -17.40 18.39 23.54
N TRP A 181 -17.29 18.55 22.21
CA TRP A 181 -17.31 19.86 21.54
C TRP A 181 -18.57 20.73 21.79
N SER A 182 -19.61 20.14 22.37
CA SER A 182 -20.87 20.81 22.72
C SER A 182 -21.00 21.13 24.20
N SER A 183 -20.09 20.62 25.03
CA SER A 183 -20.14 20.81 26.46
C SER A 183 -19.80 22.26 26.84
N PRO A 184 -20.50 22.86 27.81
CA PRO A 184 -20.14 24.19 28.32
C PRO A 184 -18.75 24.21 28.97
N ASN A 185 -18.23 23.04 29.37
CA ASN A 185 -16.95 22.88 30.07
C ASN A 185 -15.73 22.82 29.14
N VAL A 186 -15.93 22.85 27.81
CA VAL A 186 -14.83 22.84 26.82
C VAL A 186 -14.03 24.13 26.88
N GLY A 187 -14.65 25.22 27.35
CA GLY A 187 -14.05 26.54 27.35
C GLY A 187 -14.03 27.16 25.94
N PRO A 188 -12.94 27.82 25.51
CA PRO A 188 -12.92 28.65 24.30
C PRO A 188 -12.77 27.90 22.96
N PHE A 189 -12.74 26.57 22.94
CA PHE A 189 -12.64 25.82 21.69
C PHE A 189 -13.94 25.92 20.89
N LYS A 190 -13.83 26.26 19.60
CA LYS A 190 -14.96 26.32 18.67
C LYS A 190 -14.83 25.22 17.63
N PRO A 191 -15.90 24.46 17.34
CA PRO A 191 -15.83 23.37 16.38
C PRO A 191 -15.41 23.93 15.01
N LYS A 192 -14.23 23.52 14.53
CA LYS A 192 -13.79 23.78 13.15
C LYS A 192 -14.31 22.62 12.32
N VAL A 193 -15.28 22.89 11.47
CA VAL A 193 -15.90 21.85 10.63
C VAL A 193 -15.84 22.31 9.19
N HIS A 194 -15.30 21.45 8.32
CA HIS A 194 -15.54 21.59 6.89
C HIS A 194 -16.90 20.96 6.61
N SER A 195 -17.96 21.78 6.62
CA SER A 195 -19.37 21.36 6.61
C SER A 195 -19.67 20.28 5.58
N PHE A 196 -19.13 20.41 4.36
CA PHE A 196 -19.35 19.43 3.31
C PHE A 196 -18.73 18.06 3.63
N THR A 197 -17.46 18.02 4.02
CA THR A 197 -16.74 16.76 4.31
C THR A 197 -17.32 16.06 5.53
N ALA A 198 -17.67 16.82 6.57
CA ALA A 198 -18.30 16.27 7.77
C ALA A 198 -19.69 15.68 7.49
N THR A 199 -20.48 16.30 6.60
CA THR A 199 -21.78 15.78 6.17
C THR A 199 -21.63 14.48 5.39
N ILE A 200 -20.68 14.42 4.44
CA ILE A 200 -20.37 13.17 3.71
C ILE A 200 -19.90 12.07 4.66
N ALA A 201 -19.03 12.39 5.63
CA ALA A 201 -18.56 11.45 6.62
C ALA A 201 -19.72 10.87 7.46
N ALA A 202 -20.66 11.71 7.90
CA ALA A 202 -21.81 11.29 8.68
C ALA A 202 -22.76 10.40 7.88
N VAL A 203 -23.03 10.76 6.62
CA VAL A 203 -23.87 9.98 5.69
C VAL A 203 -23.21 8.63 5.36
N SER A 204 -21.92 8.63 5.01
CA SER A 204 -21.20 7.41 4.61
C SER A 204 -21.01 6.42 5.76
N SER A 205 -20.95 6.91 7.01
CA SER A 205 -20.88 6.08 8.22
C SER A 205 -22.25 5.71 8.80
N LEU A 206 -23.35 6.13 8.16
CA LEU A 206 -24.73 5.92 8.63
C LEU A 206 -24.97 6.43 10.06
N ASN A 207 -24.24 7.47 10.47
CA ASN A 207 -24.29 8.01 11.81
C ASN A 207 -25.37 9.09 11.92
N TRP A 208 -26.61 8.67 12.16
CA TRP A 208 -27.75 9.56 12.36
C TRP A 208 -27.55 10.59 13.46
N ALA A 209 -26.92 10.20 14.58
CA ALA A 209 -26.67 11.11 15.69
C ALA A 209 -25.67 12.22 15.30
N ALA A 210 -24.67 11.91 14.47
CA ALA A 210 -23.77 12.92 13.91
C ALA A 210 -24.48 13.86 12.93
N ILE A 211 -25.41 13.35 12.12
CA ILE A 211 -26.23 14.18 11.21
C ILE A 211 -27.08 15.17 12.02
N GLU A 212 -27.83 14.69 13.03
CA GLU A 212 -28.61 15.55 13.93
C GLU A 212 -27.73 16.59 14.64
N TRP A 213 -26.53 16.18 15.06
CA TRP A 213 -25.57 17.07 15.69
C TRP A 213 -25.10 18.20 14.75
N LEU A 214 -24.83 17.88 13.49
CA LEU A 214 -24.45 18.85 12.46
C LEU A 214 -25.62 19.77 12.08
N GLU A 215 -26.81 19.20 11.89
CA GLU A 215 -28.02 19.94 11.50
C GLU A 215 -28.47 20.92 12.59
N SER A 216 -28.48 20.50 13.85
CA SER A 216 -28.85 21.36 15.00
C SER A 216 -27.94 22.57 15.20
N ARG A 217 -26.76 22.59 14.54
CA ARG A 217 -25.79 23.68 14.59
C ARG A 217 -25.68 24.45 13.27
N SER A 218 -26.51 24.14 12.29
CA SER A 218 -26.40 24.67 10.93
C SER A 218 -25.00 24.45 10.31
N LEU A 219 -24.34 23.34 10.68
CA LEU A 219 -23.03 22.94 10.18
C LEU A 219 -23.13 21.88 9.07
N ALA A 220 -24.31 21.30 8.84
CA ALA A 220 -24.54 20.36 7.75
C ALA A 220 -24.62 21.09 6.41
N SER A 221 -24.03 20.50 5.36
CA SER A 221 -24.06 21.02 4.00
C SER A 221 -24.31 19.89 3.02
N TYR A 222 -25.51 19.87 2.45
CA TYR A 222 -25.95 18.85 1.51
C TYR A 222 -25.69 19.30 0.07
N HIS A 223 -25.02 18.45 -0.70
CA HIS A 223 -24.85 18.62 -2.14
C HIS A 223 -25.22 17.33 -2.86
N THR A 224 -25.21 17.36 -4.19
CA THR A 224 -25.57 16.23 -5.04
C THR A 224 -24.62 15.05 -4.86
N GLN A 225 -23.34 15.31 -4.59
CA GLN A 225 -22.37 14.29 -4.18
C GLN A 225 -22.78 13.62 -2.85
N THR A 226 -23.39 14.34 -1.91
CA THR A 226 -23.90 13.76 -0.66
C THR A 226 -24.98 12.72 -0.93
N LEU A 227 -25.84 12.94 -1.94
CA LEU A 227 -26.82 11.94 -2.37
C LEU A 227 -26.14 10.72 -2.98
N GLY A 228 -25.10 10.91 -3.81
CA GLY A 228 -24.30 9.79 -4.34
C GLY A 228 -23.68 8.94 -3.22
N HIS A 229 -23.10 9.57 -2.21
CA HIS A 229 -22.60 8.86 -1.02
C HIS A 229 -23.71 8.14 -0.26
N ALA A 230 -24.91 8.72 -0.12
CA ALA A 230 -26.05 8.03 0.48
C ALA A 230 -26.47 6.80 -0.35
N CYS A 231 -26.53 6.91 -1.68
CA CYS A 231 -26.83 5.79 -2.58
C CYS A 231 -25.83 4.64 -2.43
N ARG A 232 -24.53 4.95 -2.24
CA ARG A 232 -23.49 3.94 -1.98
C ARG A 232 -23.76 3.11 -0.73
N THR A 233 -24.41 3.69 0.28
CA THR A 233 -24.76 2.97 1.52
C THR A 233 -25.88 1.96 1.35
N GLY A 234 -26.76 2.13 0.35
CA GLY A 234 -27.91 1.25 0.14
C GLY A 234 -29.09 1.48 1.11
N HIS A 235 -29.02 2.43 2.05
CA HIS A 235 -30.08 2.65 3.04
C HIS A 235 -31.11 3.69 2.57
N LEU A 236 -32.33 3.23 2.25
CA LEU A 236 -33.40 4.08 1.72
C LEU A 236 -33.77 5.25 2.64
N ASP A 237 -33.76 5.05 3.96
CA ASP A 237 -34.07 6.11 4.94
C ASP A 237 -33.05 7.26 4.85
N MET A 238 -31.76 6.92 4.74
CA MET A 238 -30.67 7.88 4.59
C MET A 238 -30.77 8.64 3.27
N ILE A 239 -31.01 7.90 2.19
CA ILE A 239 -31.16 8.45 0.84
C ILE A 239 -32.35 9.42 0.82
N THR A 240 -33.49 9.01 1.39
CA THR A 240 -34.70 9.84 1.48
C THR A 240 -34.46 11.09 2.32
N HIS A 241 -33.78 10.98 3.46
CA HIS A 241 -33.41 12.14 4.29
C HIS A 241 -32.54 13.14 3.53
N VAL A 242 -31.46 12.68 2.91
CA VAL A 242 -30.55 13.53 2.12
C VAL A 242 -31.29 14.17 0.94
N HIS A 243 -32.14 13.41 0.25
CA HIS A 243 -32.95 13.90 -0.87
C HIS A 243 -33.90 15.01 -0.44
N ASN A 244 -34.64 14.83 0.66
CA ASN A 244 -35.54 15.85 1.21
C ASN A 244 -34.78 17.12 1.61
N ARG A 245 -33.59 16.97 2.21
CA ARG A 245 -32.74 18.11 2.57
C ARG A 245 -32.26 18.87 1.33
N LEU A 246 -31.87 18.17 0.26
CA LEU A 246 -31.46 18.81 -1.00
C LEU A 246 -32.60 19.61 -1.63
N GLN A 247 -33.82 19.04 -1.69
CA GLN A 247 -34.98 19.77 -2.21
C GLN A 247 -35.25 21.06 -1.41
N SER A 248 -35.18 20.98 -0.07
CA SER A 248 -35.42 22.15 0.79
C SER A 248 -34.38 23.27 0.63
N VAL A 249 -33.14 22.95 0.27
CA VAL A 249 -32.08 23.96 0.05
C VAL A 249 -32.32 24.75 -1.24
N GLU A 250 -32.79 24.09 -2.30
CA GLU A 250 -33.05 24.73 -3.59
C GLU A 250 -34.29 25.63 -3.57
N GLU A 251 -35.35 25.21 -2.86
CA GLU A 251 -36.56 26.03 -2.65
C GLU A 251 -36.23 27.37 -1.99
N ASN A 252 -35.30 27.36 -1.03
CA ASN A 252 -34.87 28.56 -0.31
C ASN A 252 -33.96 29.50 -1.12
N GLN A 253 -33.30 29.00 -2.18
CA GLN A 253 -32.42 29.79 -3.04
C GLN A 253 -33.15 30.44 -4.23
N GLY A 254 -34.48 30.33 -4.31
CA GLY A 254 -35.29 31.01 -5.32
C GLY A 254 -35.11 30.47 -6.75
N ALA A 255 -34.58 29.25 -6.90
CA ALA A 255 -34.59 28.53 -8.17
C ALA A 255 -36.02 28.06 -8.47
N VAL A 256 -36.83 28.92 -9.11
CA VAL A 256 -38.23 28.64 -9.50
C VAL A 256 -38.35 27.53 -10.56
N HIS A 257 -37.23 27.04 -11.09
CA HIS A 257 -37.20 25.78 -11.82
C HIS A 257 -36.80 24.69 -10.85
N ARG A 258 -37.78 23.84 -10.50
CA ARG A 258 -37.57 22.52 -9.88
C ARG A 258 -36.52 21.81 -10.74
N VAL A 259 -35.23 21.96 -10.42
CA VAL A 259 -34.17 21.20 -11.08
C VAL A 259 -34.48 19.80 -10.65
N ASP A 260 -34.92 18.96 -11.58
CA ASP A 260 -35.21 17.60 -11.22
C ASP A 260 -33.86 16.95 -10.86
N LEU A 261 -33.53 16.94 -9.56
CA LEU A 261 -32.29 16.47 -8.95
C LEU A 261 -32.01 14.98 -9.22
N ILE A 262 -32.89 14.29 -9.92
CA ILE A 262 -32.76 12.90 -10.35
C ILE A 262 -32.76 12.79 -11.89
N LYS A 263 -32.84 13.92 -12.62
CA LYS A 263 -32.72 14.00 -14.10
C LYS A 263 -31.32 14.37 -14.59
N TRP A 264 -30.29 14.01 -13.81
CA TRP A 264 -28.89 14.28 -14.14
C TRP A 264 -28.49 13.63 -15.48
N ARG A 265 -28.04 14.44 -16.44
CA ARG A 265 -27.29 14.02 -17.63
C ARG A 265 -25.84 14.53 -17.49
N PRO A 266 -24.79 13.84 -17.99
CA PRO A 266 -24.71 12.52 -18.62
C PRO A 266 -24.06 11.46 -17.68
N VAL A 267 -23.76 10.28 -18.24
CA VAL A 267 -23.13 9.10 -17.59
C VAL A 267 -21.76 9.44 -16.98
N ASN A 268 -21.76 9.88 -15.72
CA ASN A 268 -20.58 10.15 -14.90
C ASN A 268 -20.64 9.30 -13.62
N GLU A 269 -19.47 8.99 -13.03
CA GLU A 269 -19.33 8.16 -11.81
C GLU A 269 -20.08 8.72 -10.58
N ASP A 270 -20.42 10.01 -10.59
CA ASP A 270 -21.18 10.68 -9.53
C ASP A 270 -22.71 10.52 -9.65
N ASN A 271 -23.22 9.85 -10.70
CA ASN A 271 -24.66 9.67 -10.91
C ASN A 271 -25.24 8.67 -9.88
N PRO A 272 -26.36 9.00 -9.19
CA PRO A 272 -27.02 8.08 -8.25
C PRO A 272 -27.36 6.72 -8.86
N PHE A 273 -27.81 6.67 -10.12
CA PHE A 273 -28.05 5.41 -10.84
C PHE A 273 -26.75 4.64 -11.06
N TRP A 274 -25.65 5.32 -11.37
CA TRP A 274 -24.34 4.66 -11.57
C TRP A 274 -23.86 4.04 -10.28
N ILE A 275 -23.88 4.81 -9.19
CA ILE A 275 -23.44 4.37 -7.87
C ILE A 275 -24.31 3.22 -7.36
N ALA A 276 -25.64 3.32 -7.48
CA ALA A 276 -26.54 2.24 -7.08
C ALA A 276 -26.32 0.97 -7.92
N THR A 277 -25.97 1.12 -9.21
CA THR A 277 -25.63 0.00 -10.09
C THR A 277 -24.32 -0.67 -9.72
N GLU A 278 -23.25 0.11 -9.51
CA GLU A 278 -21.93 -0.38 -9.10
C GLU A 278 -21.98 -1.09 -7.73
N CYS A 279 -22.87 -0.66 -6.84
CA CYS A 279 -23.04 -1.27 -5.53
C CYS A 279 -24.07 -2.42 -5.51
N GLY A 280 -24.73 -2.73 -6.64
CA GLY A 280 -25.75 -3.78 -6.70
C GLY A 280 -27.07 -3.47 -5.97
N HIS A 281 -27.32 -2.21 -5.61
CA HIS A 281 -28.47 -1.80 -4.79
C HIS A 281 -29.75 -1.64 -5.63
N VAL A 282 -30.34 -2.75 -6.07
CA VAL A 282 -31.55 -2.76 -6.93
C VAL A 282 -32.73 -2.01 -6.31
N HIS A 283 -32.94 -2.14 -5.00
CA HIS A 283 -33.98 -1.41 -4.27
C HIS A 283 -33.75 0.11 -4.27
N VAL A 284 -32.50 0.58 -4.34
CA VAL A 284 -32.17 2.00 -4.53
C VAL A 284 -32.47 2.43 -5.96
N LEU A 285 -32.20 1.58 -6.96
CA LEU A 285 -32.58 1.85 -8.35
C LEU A 285 -34.10 2.01 -8.49
N ASP A 286 -34.89 1.12 -7.88
CA ASP A 286 -36.35 1.24 -7.83
C ASP A 286 -36.78 2.55 -7.15
N TRP A 287 -36.22 2.87 -5.98
CA TRP A 287 -36.51 4.13 -5.28
C TRP A 287 -36.17 5.37 -6.12
N LEU A 288 -35.06 5.35 -6.87
CA LEU A 288 -34.66 6.46 -7.75
C LEU A 288 -35.67 6.66 -8.89
N VAL A 289 -36.21 5.57 -9.44
CA VAL A 289 -37.26 5.62 -10.46
C VAL A 289 -38.56 6.16 -9.88
N ASP A 290 -39.00 5.62 -8.74
CA ASP A 290 -40.25 6.02 -8.07
C ASP A 290 -40.22 7.49 -7.62
N SER A 291 -39.03 8.00 -7.27
CA SER A 291 -38.82 9.40 -6.89
C SER A 291 -38.81 10.38 -8.08
N GLY A 292 -39.09 9.91 -9.30
CA GLY A 292 -39.17 10.73 -10.51
C GLY A 292 -37.85 10.87 -11.27
N GLY A 293 -36.90 9.97 -11.04
CA GLY A 293 -35.64 9.89 -11.76
C GLY A 293 -35.80 9.68 -13.25
N TYR A 294 -35.04 10.42 -14.05
CA TYR A 294 -34.96 10.15 -15.48
C TYR A 294 -34.01 9.00 -15.71
N VAL A 295 -34.60 7.86 -16.01
CA VAL A 295 -33.90 6.70 -16.54
C VAL A 295 -33.32 7.08 -17.92
N PRO A 296 -31.98 7.04 -18.12
CA PRO A 296 -31.36 7.48 -19.37
C PRO A 296 -31.91 6.71 -20.57
N GLU A 297 -32.07 7.37 -21.73
CA GLU A 297 -32.33 6.66 -22.98
C GLU A 297 -31.20 5.64 -23.26
N TRP A 298 -31.53 4.52 -23.89
CA TRP A 298 -30.62 3.37 -24.08
C TRP A 298 -29.28 3.73 -24.77
N SER A 299 -29.21 4.85 -25.48
CA SER A 299 -27.97 5.40 -26.06
C SER A 299 -26.84 5.64 -25.03
N GLY A 300 -27.13 5.59 -23.72
CA GLY A 300 -26.14 5.47 -22.64
C GLY A 300 -26.38 4.31 -21.65
N GLY A 301 -27.42 3.50 -21.86
CA GLY A 301 -27.84 2.39 -20.98
C GLY A 301 -26.82 1.26 -20.91
N TRP A 302 -26.16 0.94 -22.03
CA TRP A 302 -25.12 -0.10 -22.08
C TRP A 302 -23.97 0.17 -21.11
N ARG A 303 -23.67 1.43 -20.77
CA ARG A 303 -22.61 1.78 -19.80
C ARG A 303 -22.97 1.40 -18.37
N TYR A 304 -24.26 1.46 -18.01
CA TYR A 304 -24.73 0.99 -16.70
C TYR A 304 -24.70 -0.54 -16.63
N LEU A 305 -25.09 -1.22 -17.72
CA LEU A 305 -24.89 -2.66 -17.81
C LEU A 305 -23.40 -3.03 -17.69
N ASP A 306 -22.52 -2.28 -18.35
CA ASP A 306 -21.06 -2.43 -18.26
C ASP A 306 -20.56 -2.32 -16.81
N ALA A 307 -21.08 -1.35 -16.06
CA ALA A 307 -20.75 -1.12 -14.66
C ALA A 307 -21.30 -2.23 -13.74
N ALA A 308 -22.53 -2.69 -13.97
CA ALA A 308 -23.13 -3.81 -13.24
C ALA A 308 -22.34 -5.11 -13.46
N VAL A 309 -21.88 -5.34 -14.68
CA VAL A 309 -21.02 -6.49 -14.98
C VAL A 309 -19.65 -6.35 -14.34
N ALA A 310 -19.10 -5.13 -14.27
CA ALA A 310 -17.84 -4.86 -13.59
C ALA A 310 -17.92 -5.13 -12.07
N SER A 311 -19.05 -4.83 -11.43
CA SER A 311 -19.27 -5.15 -10.01
C SER A 311 -19.57 -6.63 -9.77
N GLY A 312 -20.07 -7.33 -10.79
CA GLY A 312 -20.45 -8.74 -10.72
C GLY A 312 -21.89 -8.98 -10.26
N ASP A 313 -22.71 -7.92 -10.17
CA ASP A 313 -24.08 -7.99 -9.65
C ASP A 313 -25.09 -8.40 -10.72
N THR A 314 -25.45 -9.69 -10.73
CA THR A 314 -26.46 -10.25 -11.66
C THR A 314 -27.82 -9.58 -11.54
N MET A 315 -28.24 -9.21 -10.32
CA MET A 315 -29.52 -8.55 -10.07
C MET A 315 -29.58 -7.14 -10.68
N ALA A 316 -28.47 -6.38 -10.62
CA ALA A 316 -28.40 -5.06 -11.25
C ALA A 316 -28.38 -5.18 -12.78
N CYS A 317 -27.66 -6.16 -13.32
CA CYS A 317 -27.71 -6.49 -14.75
C CYS A 317 -29.13 -6.84 -15.20
N GLU A 318 -29.83 -7.73 -14.48
CA GLU A 318 -31.22 -8.10 -14.74
C GLU A 318 -32.13 -6.88 -14.72
N TRP A 319 -32.00 -6.02 -13.71
CA TRP A 319 -32.80 -4.80 -13.61
C TRP A 319 -32.63 -3.88 -14.82
N TRP A 320 -31.39 -3.66 -15.28
CA TRP A 320 -31.11 -2.86 -16.48
C TRP A 320 -31.56 -3.55 -17.77
N VAL A 321 -31.55 -4.88 -17.86
CA VAL A 321 -32.02 -5.58 -19.07
C VAL A 321 -33.54 -5.66 -19.12
N GLU A 322 -34.22 -5.95 -18.02
CA GLU A 322 -35.69 -6.06 -17.98
C GLU A 322 -36.38 -4.74 -18.34
N ARG A 323 -35.87 -3.62 -17.83
CA ARG A 323 -36.48 -2.29 -18.07
C ARG A 323 -36.20 -1.73 -19.46
N PHE A 324 -35.19 -2.24 -20.16
CA PHE A 324 -34.75 -1.72 -21.46
C PHE A 324 -34.76 -2.75 -22.60
N GLY A 325 -35.24 -3.96 -22.33
CA GLY A 325 -35.03 -5.21 -23.09
C GLY A 325 -35.35 -5.24 -24.57
N ALA A 326 -35.95 -4.20 -25.16
CA ALA A 326 -36.11 -4.09 -26.61
C ALA A 326 -34.91 -3.44 -27.34
N GLY A 327 -34.04 -2.72 -26.63
CA GLY A 327 -32.86 -2.06 -27.19
C GLY A 327 -31.53 -2.77 -26.92
N VAL A 328 -31.51 -3.74 -26.01
CA VAL A 328 -30.29 -4.38 -25.48
C VAL A 328 -29.78 -5.54 -26.33
N SER A 329 -30.57 -5.98 -27.29
CA SER A 329 -30.38 -7.27 -27.93
C SER A 329 -29.29 -7.29 -29.00
N SER A 330 -28.78 -6.12 -29.42
CA SER A 330 -27.78 -6.07 -30.49
C SER A 330 -26.42 -6.58 -30.01
N ALA A 331 -25.76 -7.39 -30.83
CA ALA A 331 -24.41 -7.89 -30.55
C ALA A 331 -23.39 -6.75 -30.32
N ALA A 332 -23.64 -5.55 -30.85
CA ALA A 332 -22.77 -4.39 -30.66
C ALA A 332 -22.86 -3.79 -29.25
N ASP A 333 -24.03 -3.87 -28.61
CA ASP A 333 -24.29 -3.31 -27.28
C ASP A 333 -23.79 -4.25 -26.18
N LEU A 334 -23.94 -5.57 -26.36
CA LEU A 334 -23.59 -6.57 -25.36
C LEU A 334 -22.14 -7.05 -25.41
N LYS A 335 -21.40 -6.85 -26.51
CA LYS A 335 -20.03 -7.37 -26.63
C LYS A 335 -19.08 -6.92 -25.52
N SER A 336 -19.20 -5.66 -25.07
CA SER A 336 -18.31 -5.09 -24.03
C SER A 336 -18.67 -5.67 -22.65
N ALA A 337 -19.97 -5.81 -22.39
CA ALA A 337 -20.48 -6.43 -21.19
C ALA A 337 -20.07 -7.92 -21.13
N LEU A 338 -20.27 -8.67 -22.22
CA LEU A 338 -19.85 -10.07 -22.32
C LEU A 338 -18.33 -10.22 -22.18
N ALA A 339 -17.55 -9.36 -22.84
CA ALA A 339 -16.10 -9.37 -22.71
C ALA A 339 -15.67 -9.19 -21.25
N ARG A 340 -16.26 -8.23 -20.52
CA ARG A 340 -15.92 -7.97 -19.12
C ARG A 340 -16.40 -9.06 -18.16
N ALA A 341 -17.55 -9.69 -18.43
CA ALA A 341 -17.99 -10.87 -17.68
C ALA A 341 -16.98 -12.01 -17.81
N CYS A 342 -16.44 -12.22 -19.02
CA CYS A 342 -15.34 -13.17 -19.24
C CYS A 342 -14.06 -12.74 -18.51
N GLU A 343 -13.67 -11.46 -18.60
CA GLU A 343 -12.46 -10.93 -17.94
C GLU A 343 -12.50 -11.03 -16.41
N SER A 344 -13.69 -10.96 -15.80
CA SER A 344 -13.88 -11.12 -14.35
C SER A 344 -13.96 -12.58 -13.91
N GLY A 345 -14.05 -13.53 -14.85
CA GLY A 345 -14.18 -14.96 -14.56
C GLY A 345 -15.58 -15.41 -14.20
N SER A 346 -16.61 -14.56 -14.35
CA SER A 346 -17.97 -14.93 -13.97
C SER A 346 -18.68 -15.71 -15.08
N VAL A 347 -18.56 -17.04 -15.08
CA VAL A 347 -19.24 -17.93 -16.03
C VAL A 347 -20.76 -17.72 -15.98
N ALA A 348 -21.34 -17.56 -14.80
CA ALA A 348 -22.78 -17.33 -14.64
C ALA A 348 -23.23 -16.04 -15.35
N MET A 349 -22.47 -14.95 -15.20
CA MET A 349 -22.77 -13.69 -15.88
C MET A 349 -22.54 -13.80 -17.38
N ALA A 350 -21.44 -14.43 -17.81
CA ALA A 350 -21.14 -14.62 -19.23
C ALA A 350 -22.23 -15.44 -19.93
N ALA A 351 -22.64 -16.57 -19.33
CA ALA A 351 -23.72 -17.42 -19.82
C ALA A 351 -25.08 -16.68 -19.84
N TRP A 352 -25.36 -15.87 -18.82
CA TRP A 352 -26.57 -15.06 -18.78
C TRP A 352 -26.60 -14.03 -19.91
N ILE A 353 -25.53 -13.24 -20.10
CA ILE A 353 -25.45 -12.26 -21.20
C ILE A 353 -25.54 -12.97 -22.56
N PHE A 354 -24.82 -14.08 -22.72
CA PHE A 354 -24.84 -14.89 -23.93
C PHE A 354 -26.26 -15.33 -24.30
N GLY A 355 -27.05 -15.79 -23.31
CA GLY A 355 -28.45 -16.16 -23.51
C GLY A 355 -29.41 -15.00 -23.81
N LYS A 356 -28.99 -13.74 -23.62
CA LYS A 356 -29.79 -12.54 -23.95
C LYS A 356 -29.45 -11.92 -25.32
N CYS A 357 -28.38 -12.36 -25.96
CA CYS A 357 -27.98 -11.87 -27.28
C CYS A 357 -28.96 -12.36 -28.37
N GLU A 358 -29.38 -11.48 -29.29
CA GLU A 358 -30.10 -11.91 -30.51
C GLU A 358 -29.23 -12.78 -31.43
N ASP A 359 -27.92 -12.48 -31.48
CA ASP A 359 -26.90 -13.19 -32.23
C ASP A 359 -25.74 -13.57 -31.28
N PRO A 360 -25.86 -14.68 -30.52
CA PRO A 360 -24.88 -15.09 -29.52
C PRO A 360 -23.51 -15.39 -30.11
N GLU A 361 -23.44 -16.04 -31.28
CA GLU A 361 -22.19 -16.40 -31.93
C GLU A 361 -21.38 -15.15 -32.31
N ARG A 362 -22.02 -14.17 -32.97
CA ARG A 362 -21.35 -12.92 -33.36
C ARG A 362 -20.94 -12.10 -32.13
N CYS A 363 -21.80 -12.05 -31.11
CA CYS A 363 -21.49 -11.35 -29.87
C CYS A 363 -20.26 -11.98 -29.19
N LEU A 364 -20.27 -13.30 -29.01
CA LEU A 364 -19.19 -14.05 -28.39
C LEU A 364 -17.90 -13.93 -29.21
N SER A 365 -17.94 -14.12 -30.53
CA SER A 365 -16.76 -13.93 -31.40
C SER A 365 -16.11 -12.56 -31.21
N SER A 366 -16.92 -11.50 -31.17
CA SER A 366 -16.42 -10.14 -30.95
C SER A 366 -15.90 -9.93 -29.52
N ALA A 367 -16.56 -10.49 -28.50
CA ALA A 367 -16.15 -10.41 -27.10
C ALA A 367 -14.83 -11.16 -26.84
N LEU A 368 -14.68 -12.37 -27.40
CA LEU A 368 -13.49 -13.21 -27.26
C LEU A 368 -12.24 -12.54 -27.82
N SER A 369 -12.37 -11.79 -28.92
CA SER A 369 -11.24 -11.05 -29.51
C SER A 369 -10.63 -10.03 -28.54
N LEU A 370 -11.45 -9.47 -27.63
CA LEU A 370 -11.04 -8.51 -26.61
C LEU A 370 -10.63 -9.20 -25.30
N ALA A 371 -11.45 -10.15 -24.84
CA ALA A 371 -11.38 -10.69 -23.49
C ALA A 371 -10.39 -11.85 -23.32
N LEU A 372 -10.18 -12.72 -24.33
CA LEU A 372 -9.47 -13.99 -24.13
C LEU A 372 -8.03 -13.82 -23.61
N VAL A 373 -7.34 -12.76 -24.04
CA VAL A 373 -5.99 -12.46 -23.53
C VAL A 373 -6.02 -12.20 -22.03
N LYS A 374 -7.04 -11.47 -21.56
CA LYS A 374 -7.20 -11.11 -20.16
C LYS A 374 -7.79 -12.27 -19.33
N VAL A 375 -8.68 -13.07 -19.90
CA VAL A 375 -9.13 -14.37 -19.36
C VAL A 375 -7.91 -15.27 -19.08
N CYS A 376 -7.02 -15.45 -20.07
CA CYS A 376 -5.81 -16.24 -19.93
C CYS A 376 -4.83 -15.63 -18.92
N ALA A 377 -4.68 -14.30 -18.93
CA ALA A 377 -3.81 -13.60 -17.99
C ALA A 377 -4.33 -13.65 -16.54
N ASN A 378 -5.65 -13.74 -16.31
CA ASN A 378 -6.22 -13.84 -14.97
C ASN A 378 -6.38 -15.29 -14.49
N GLY A 379 -6.14 -16.28 -15.35
CA GLY A 379 -6.23 -17.71 -15.00
C GLY A 379 -7.63 -18.30 -15.03
N HIS A 380 -8.58 -17.66 -15.73
CA HIS A 380 -9.99 -18.08 -15.78
C HIS A 380 -10.21 -19.28 -16.73
N VAL A 381 -9.73 -20.46 -16.33
CA VAL A 381 -9.88 -21.73 -17.08
C VAL A 381 -11.34 -22.18 -17.18
N ASP A 382 -12.15 -21.83 -16.20
CA ASP A 382 -13.60 -22.00 -16.18
C ASP A 382 -14.30 -21.29 -17.34
N ILE A 383 -13.92 -20.05 -17.66
CA ILE A 383 -14.40 -19.35 -18.87
C ILE A 383 -13.92 -20.06 -20.14
N LEU A 384 -12.67 -20.53 -20.19
CA LEU A 384 -12.17 -21.29 -21.35
C LEU A 384 -12.96 -22.58 -21.58
N ASN A 385 -13.29 -23.31 -20.51
CA ASN A 385 -14.15 -24.50 -20.57
C ASN A 385 -15.56 -24.15 -21.03
N TRP A 386 -16.16 -23.09 -20.49
CA TRP A 386 -17.49 -22.62 -20.91
C TRP A 386 -17.52 -22.27 -22.40
N VAL A 387 -16.52 -21.54 -22.90
CA VAL A 387 -16.42 -21.21 -24.34
C VAL A 387 -16.25 -22.49 -25.18
N MET A 388 -15.48 -23.47 -24.70
CA MET A 388 -15.35 -24.76 -25.38
C MET A 388 -16.64 -25.58 -25.39
N GLU A 389 -17.47 -25.48 -24.36
CA GLU A 389 -18.75 -26.17 -24.26
C GLU A 389 -19.82 -25.55 -25.18
N GLU A 390 -19.91 -24.22 -25.22
CA GLU A 390 -20.90 -23.50 -26.02
C GLU A 390 -20.49 -23.39 -27.50
N GLU A 391 -19.28 -22.88 -27.79
CA GLU A 391 -18.84 -22.53 -29.14
C GLU A 391 -17.37 -22.87 -29.39
N ALA A 392 -17.06 -24.17 -29.36
CA ALA A 392 -15.69 -24.69 -29.53
C ALA A 392 -14.99 -24.14 -30.79
N HIS A 393 -15.70 -23.99 -31.91
CA HIS A 393 -15.09 -23.52 -33.16
C HIS A 393 -14.53 -22.09 -33.04
N LEU A 394 -15.17 -21.22 -32.24
CA LEU A 394 -14.66 -19.87 -31.97
C LEU A 394 -13.36 -19.92 -31.18
N MET A 395 -13.26 -20.81 -30.18
CA MET A 395 -12.02 -21.00 -29.42
C MET A 395 -10.89 -21.50 -30.32
N PHE A 396 -11.15 -22.49 -31.18
CA PHE A 396 -10.16 -22.97 -32.15
C PHE A 396 -9.78 -21.89 -33.19
N ALA A 397 -10.74 -21.09 -33.66
CA ALA A 397 -10.45 -19.98 -34.58
C ALA A 397 -9.52 -18.94 -33.94
N CYS A 398 -9.70 -18.62 -32.65
CA CYS A 398 -8.80 -17.75 -31.91
C CYS A 398 -7.42 -18.39 -31.68
N ALA A 399 -7.37 -19.67 -31.29
CA ALA A 399 -6.12 -20.37 -30.99
C ALA A 399 -5.27 -20.70 -32.23
N THR A 400 -5.89 -20.89 -33.40
CA THR A 400 -5.17 -21.12 -34.66
C THR A 400 -4.52 -19.86 -35.23
N ASN A 401 -4.97 -18.68 -34.79
CA ASN A 401 -4.28 -17.43 -35.06
C ASN A 401 -3.03 -17.31 -34.17
N SER A 402 -1.87 -17.57 -34.77
CA SER A 402 -0.55 -17.52 -34.10
C SER A 402 -0.31 -16.23 -33.29
N GLN A 403 -0.75 -15.07 -33.78
CA GLN A 403 -0.57 -13.80 -33.06
C GLN A 403 -1.46 -13.75 -31.81
N GLN A 404 -2.73 -14.13 -31.92
CA GLN A 404 -3.66 -14.16 -30.80
C GLN A 404 -3.22 -15.19 -29.75
N LEU A 405 -2.82 -16.39 -30.19
CA LEU A 405 -2.28 -17.43 -29.33
C LEU A 405 -1.04 -16.95 -28.56
N THR A 406 -0.12 -16.27 -29.24
CA THR A 406 1.06 -15.67 -28.61
C THR A 406 0.68 -14.67 -27.52
N LEU A 407 -0.32 -13.81 -27.75
CA LEU A 407 -0.80 -12.84 -26.76
C LEU A 407 -1.43 -13.53 -25.54
N MET A 408 -2.27 -14.55 -25.73
CA MET A 408 -2.89 -15.32 -24.66
C MET A 408 -1.84 -16.00 -23.76
N LEU A 409 -0.86 -16.65 -24.37
CA LEU A 409 0.20 -17.37 -23.65
C LEU A 409 1.21 -16.42 -22.97
N ASN A 410 1.49 -15.26 -23.58
CA ASN A 410 2.27 -14.21 -22.95
C ASN A 410 1.55 -13.64 -21.71
N GLY A 411 0.24 -13.41 -21.80
CA GLY A 411 -0.59 -12.96 -20.68
C GLY A 411 -0.58 -13.96 -19.52
N ALA A 412 -0.85 -15.24 -19.81
CA ALA A 412 -0.79 -16.31 -18.81
C ALA A 412 0.60 -16.42 -18.16
N SER A 413 1.67 -16.31 -18.97
CA SER A 413 3.05 -16.38 -18.47
C SER A 413 3.44 -15.17 -17.61
N ALA A 414 2.91 -13.99 -17.93
CA ALA A 414 3.18 -12.75 -17.19
C ALA A 414 2.53 -12.74 -15.80
N ASN A 415 1.45 -13.49 -15.60
CA ASN A 415 0.69 -13.50 -14.34
C ASN A 415 0.77 -14.83 -13.58
N GLY A 416 1.56 -15.80 -14.06
CA GLY A 416 1.81 -17.03 -13.30
C GLY A 416 0.76 -18.12 -13.49
N CYS A 417 -0.09 -18.04 -14.50
CA CYS A 417 -1.22 -18.97 -14.70
C CYS A 417 -0.76 -20.27 -15.37
N VAL A 418 -0.20 -21.20 -14.59
CA VAL A 418 0.24 -22.53 -15.09
C VAL A 418 -0.95 -23.35 -15.59
N GLU A 419 -2.09 -23.24 -14.93
CA GLU A 419 -3.33 -23.96 -15.25
C GLU A 419 -3.82 -23.65 -16.66
N VAL A 420 -3.66 -22.39 -17.10
CA VAL A 420 -3.98 -21.99 -18.48
C VAL A 420 -3.01 -22.64 -19.46
N LEU A 421 -1.72 -22.69 -19.16
CA LEU A 421 -0.74 -23.34 -20.03
C LEU A 421 -1.01 -24.85 -20.17
N GLU A 422 -1.35 -25.52 -19.06
CA GLU A 422 -1.78 -26.92 -19.07
C GLU A 422 -3.06 -27.12 -19.87
N TRP A 423 -4.02 -26.21 -19.77
CA TRP A 423 -5.24 -26.25 -20.58
C TRP A 423 -4.94 -26.19 -22.08
N PHE A 424 -4.08 -25.25 -22.53
CA PHE A 424 -3.66 -25.18 -23.93
C PHE A 424 -2.89 -26.45 -24.38
N ASP A 425 -2.16 -27.11 -23.48
CA ASP A 425 -1.44 -28.37 -23.75
C ASP A 425 -2.42 -29.54 -23.95
N ASN A 426 -3.42 -29.63 -23.08
CA ASN A 426 -4.45 -30.68 -23.12
C ASN A 426 -5.23 -30.69 -24.45
N PHE A 427 -5.46 -29.52 -25.04
CA PHE A 427 -6.11 -29.37 -26.35
C PHE A 427 -5.13 -29.33 -27.54
N ASN A 428 -3.84 -29.58 -27.32
CA ASN A 428 -2.79 -29.60 -28.33
C ASN A 428 -2.69 -28.31 -29.18
N LEU A 429 -3.03 -27.17 -28.57
CA LEU A 429 -3.12 -25.87 -29.25
C LEU A 429 -1.75 -25.24 -29.49
N PHE A 430 -0.70 -25.69 -28.80
CA PHE A 430 0.68 -25.25 -29.03
C PHE A 430 1.21 -25.58 -30.43
N THR A 431 0.55 -26.48 -31.17
CA THR A 431 0.92 -26.82 -32.55
C THR A 431 0.82 -25.63 -33.52
N TYR A 432 0.00 -24.62 -33.19
CA TYR A 432 -0.16 -23.39 -33.97
C TYR A 432 0.75 -22.24 -33.49
N LEU A 433 1.54 -22.47 -32.43
CA LEU A 433 2.37 -21.44 -31.83
C LEU A 433 3.65 -21.21 -32.64
N ASP A 434 3.91 -19.94 -32.96
CA ASP A 434 5.22 -19.51 -33.42
C ASP A 434 6.11 -19.19 -32.20
N PHE A 435 6.90 -20.18 -31.75
CA PHE A 435 7.80 -20.02 -30.62
C PHE A 435 8.78 -18.84 -30.76
N GLY A 436 9.10 -18.42 -31.99
CA GLY A 436 10.01 -17.30 -32.24
C GLY A 436 9.43 -15.94 -31.82
N LYS A 437 8.11 -15.83 -31.66
CA LYS A 437 7.41 -14.61 -31.25
C LYS A 437 6.99 -14.61 -29.77
N LEU A 438 7.15 -15.73 -29.08
CA LEU A 438 6.74 -15.90 -27.69
C LEU A 438 7.68 -15.13 -26.74
N ASP A 439 7.15 -14.26 -25.88
CA ASP A 439 7.93 -13.48 -24.90
C ASP A 439 7.81 -14.06 -23.47
N ALA A 440 7.28 -15.28 -23.34
CA ALA A 440 6.93 -15.93 -22.09
C ALA A 440 8.06 -15.96 -21.05
N LEU A 441 9.31 -16.24 -21.46
CA LEU A 441 10.42 -16.29 -20.51
C LEU A 441 10.83 -14.91 -19.99
N ASN A 442 10.75 -13.86 -20.81
CA ASN A 442 11.04 -12.50 -20.36
C ASN A 442 9.93 -12.00 -19.43
N LEU A 443 8.66 -12.27 -19.77
CA LEU A 443 7.50 -11.86 -18.97
C LEU A 443 7.43 -12.60 -17.63
N ALA A 444 7.58 -13.93 -17.62
CA ALA A 444 7.62 -14.70 -16.38
C ALA A 444 8.78 -14.29 -15.47
N SER A 445 9.94 -13.97 -16.05
CA SER A 445 11.08 -13.45 -15.28
C SER A 445 10.79 -12.06 -14.69
N ALA A 446 10.18 -11.18 -15.48
CA ALA A 446 9.82 -9.83 -15.06
C ALA A 446 8.82 -9.82 -13.90
N SER A 447 7.90 -10.79 -13.85
CA SER A 447 6.86 -10.90 -12.82
C SER A 447 7.21 -11.84 -11.66
N GLY A 448 8.35 -12.55 -11.73
CA GLY A 448 8.81 -13.38 -10.62
C GLY A 448 8.34 -14.84 -10.61
N HIS A 449 7.75 -15.33 -11.72
CA HIS A 449 7.10 -16.64 -11.84
C HIS A 449 8.06 -17.75 -12.29
N VAL A 450 8.75 -18.38 -11.33
CA VAL A 450 9.72 -19.48 -11.56
C VAL A 450 9.05 -20.77 -12.01
N ASP A 451 7.83 -21.02 -11.56
CA ASP A 451 6.93 -22.09 -11.99
C ASP A 451 6.65 -22.04 -13.49
N ILE A 452 6.31 -20.87 -14.05
CA ILE A 452 6.11 -20.69 -15.51
C ILE A 452 7.40 -20.95 -16.27
N LEU A 453 8.53 -20.41 -15.79
CA LEU A 453 9.84 -20.66 -16.39
C LEU A 453 10.16 -22.17 -16.40
N ARG A 454 9.85 -22.87 -15.30
CA ARG A 454 10.02 -24.32 -15.18
C ARG A 454 9.10 -25.07 -16.14
N TRP A 455 7.81 -24.70 -16.20
CA TRP A 455 6.82 -25.33 -17.06
C TRP A 455 7.24 -25.28 -18.53
N TRP A 456 7.53 -24.08 -19.05
CA TRP A 456 7.92 -23.89 -20.45
C TRP A 456 9.17 -24.69 -20.83
N THR A 457 10.15 -24.74 -19.93
CA THR A 457 11.42 -25.43 -20.21
C THR A 457 11.37 -26.94 -19.99
N GLN A 458 10.48 -27.44 -19.14
CA GLN A 458 10.26 -28.88 -18.96
C GLN A 458 9.41 -29.45 -20.09
N ARG A 459 8.38 -28.71 -20.52
CA ARG A 459 7.48 -29.15 -21.59
C ARG A 459 8.12 -28.99 -22.96
N PHE A 460 8.94 -27.96 -23.19
CA PHE A 460 9.63 -27.76 -24.46
C PHE A 460 11.16 -27.63 -24.27
N PRO A 461 11.87 -28.71 -23.89
CA PRO A 461 13.30 -28.66 -23.59
C PRO A 461 14.16 -28.30 -24.82
N ASP A 462 13.78 -28.81 -25.99
CA ASP A 462 14.51 -28.65 -27.24
C ASP A 462 14.13 -27.37 -28.01
N MET A 463 13.09 -26.63 -27.56
CA MET A 463 12.67 -25.41 -28.24
C MET A 463 13.44 -24.17 -27.75
N PRO A 464 13.98 -23.36 -28.68
CA PRO A 464 14.66 -22.12 -28.35
C PRO A 464 13.63 -21.01 -28.11
N ILE A 465 12.85 -21.10 -27.03
CA ILE A 465 11.99 -20.00 -26.60
C ILE A 465 12.87 -18.77 -26.37
N PRO A 466 12.61 -17.64 -27.07
CA PRO A 466 13.50 -16.50 -27.05
C PRO A 466 13.46 -15.82 -25.69
N TYR A 467 14.62 -15.33 -25.28
CA TYR A 467 14.78 -14.47 -24.11
C TYR A 467 15.94 -13.50 -24.37
N SER A 468 15.84 -12.33 -23.75
CA SER A 468 16.78 -11.23 -23.89
C SER A 468 17.30 -10.80 -22.52
N ASN A 469 18.16 -9.77 -22.51
CA ASN A 469 18.58 -9.14 -21.26
C ASN A 469 17.39 -8.60 -20.43
N ARG A 470 16.24 -8.34 -21.06
CA ARG A 470 15.00 -7.92 -20.38
C ARG A 470 14.58 -8.87 -19.26
N ALA A 471 14.77 -10.19 -19.42
CA ALA A 471 14.43 -11.19 -18.41
C ALA A 471 15.14 -10.90 -17.08
N LEU A 472 16.47 -10.77 -17.10
CA LEU A 472 17.27 -10.56 -15.89
C LEU A 472 17.25 -9.10 -15.44
N ASP A 473 17.22 -8.14 -16.37
CA ASP A 473 17.22 -6.71 -16.05
C ASP A 473 15.95 -6.33 -15.27
N ILE A 474 14.77 -6.78 -15.71
CA ILE A 474 13.50 -6.47 -15.02
C ILE A 474 13.34 -7.30 -13.76
N ALA A 475 13.67 -8.60 -13.78
CA ALA A 475 13.68 -9.43 -12.57
C ALA A 475 14.54 -8.80 -11.47
N SER A 476 15.69 -8.22 -11.86
CA SER A 476 16.58 -7.52 -10.94
C SER A 476 15.94 -6.26 -10.37
N ARG A 477 15.37 -5.41 -11.24
CA ARG A 477 14.69 -4.17 -10.83
C ARG A 477 13.55 -4.42 -9.84
N ASN A 478 12.79 -5.49 -10.06
CA ASN A 478 11.65 -5.88 -9.24
C ASN A 478 12.03 -6.72 -8.00
N GLY A 479 13.33 -7.03 -7.81
CA GLY A 479 13.77 -7.74 -6.60
C GLY A 479 13.57 -9.26 -6.63
N HIS A 480 13.32 -9.87 -7.79
CA HIS A 480 12.99 -11.28 -7.94
C HIS A 480 14.23 -12.20 -7.91
N VAL A 481 14.89 -12.28 -6.75
CA VAL A 481 16.10 -13.09 -6.57
C VAL A 481 15.89 -14.58 -6.91
N GLN A 482 14.71 -15.13 -6.63
CA GLN A 482 14.35 -16.52 -6.98
C GLN A 482 14.42 -16.81 -8.49
N VAL A 483 14.08 -15.83 -9.33
CA VAL A 483 14.20 -15.95 -10.80
C VAL A 483 15.67 -15.94 -11.19
N LEU A 484 16.47 -15.05 -10.58
CA LEU A 484 17.91 -14.98 -10.82
C LEU A 484 18.61 -16.29 -10.42
N ASP A 485 18.27 -16.85 -9.27
CA ASP A 485 18.74 -18.17 -8.81
C ASP A 485 18.37 -19.27 -9.81
N TRP A 486 17.14 -19.28 -10.30
CA TRP A 486 16.70 -20.24 -11.30
C TRP A 486 17.53 -20.14 -12.60
N TRP A 487 17.74 -18.93 -13.12
CA TRP A 487 18.57 -18.71 -14.31
C TRP A 487 20.03 -19.11 -14.06
N ALA A 488 20.59 -18.79 -12.89
CA ALA A 488 21.96 -19.17 -12.54
C ALA A 488 22.15 -20.68 -12.42
N SER A 489 21.15 -21.40 -11.90
CA SER A 489 21.19 -22.87 -11.82
C SER A 489 21.27 -23.56 -13.19
N ARG A 490 20.98 -22.84 -14.28
CA ARG A 490 20.91 -23.35 -15.65
C ARG A 490 21.89 -22.70 -16.62
N GLN A 491 22.93 -22.03 -16.11
CA GLN A 491 23.95 -21.34 -16.93
C GLN A 491 24.56 -22.22 -18.03
N GLY A 492 24.70 -23.53 -17.81
CA GLY A 492 25.22 -24.48 -18.80
C GLY A 492 24.27 -24.77 -19.98
N GLN A 493 22.98 -24.48 -19.84
CA GLN A 493 21.97 -24.65 -20.90
C GLN A 493 21.56 -23.32 -21.52
N ARG A 494 21.44 -22.27 -20.69
CA ARG A 494 21.01 -20.93 -21.13
C ARG A 494 21.90 -19.86 -20.45
N PRO A 495 22.68 -19.08 -21.22
CA PRO A 495 23.53 -18.04 -20.63
C PRO A 495 22.74 -16.92 -19.96
N LEU A 496 23.32 -16.33 -18.91
CA LEU A 496 22.77 -15.12 -18.30
C LEU A 496 22.92 -13.94 -19.26
N LYS A 497 21.81 -13.47 -19.84
CA LYS A 497 21.77 -12.23 -20.63
C LYS A 497 21.33 -11.09 -19.72
N TYR A 498 22.16 -10.08 -19.55
CA TYR A 498 21.88 -8.90 -18.72
C TYR A 498 22.57 -7.67 -19.30
N SER A 499 22.12 -6.48 -18.91
CA SER A 499 22.74 -5.19 -19.24
C SER A 499 23.10 -4.40 -17.98
N SER A 500 23.59 -3.17 -18.14
CA SER A 500 23.78 -2.25 -17.00
C SER A 500 22.48 -1.97 -16.23
N ALA A 501 21.31 -2.18 -16.85
CA ALA A 501 20.03 -2.04 -16.20
C ALA A 501 19.78 -3.06 -15.08
N ALA A 502 20.43 -4.23 -15.09
CA ALA A 502 20.35 -5.20 -13.99
C ALA A 502 20.83 -4.64 -12.64
N LEU A 503 21.69 -3.62 -12.66
CA LEU A 503 22.15 -2.93 -11.44
C LEU A 503 21.27 -1.73 -11.05
N HIS A 504 20.32 -1.32 -11.89
CA HIS A 504 19.33 -0.28 -11.58
C HIS A 504 18.17 -0.85 -10.76
N VAL A 505 18.50 -1.39 -9.59
CA VAL A 505 17.51 -1.92 -8.64
C VAL A 505 16.72 -0.79 -7.99
N THR A 506 15.56 -1.12 -7.42
CA THR A 506 14.87 -0.19 -6.52
C THR A 506 15.60 -0.09 -5.18
N CYS A 507 15.54 1.07 -4.53
CA CYS A 507 16.14 1.29 -3.21
C CYS A 507 15.25 0.70 -2.11
N THR A 508 14.93 -0.59 -2.26
CA THR A 508 14.10 -1.38 -1.36
C THR A 508 14.92 -2.55 -0.84
N ARG A 509 14.48 -3.18 0.24
CA ARG A 509 15.13 -4.39 0.79
C ARG A 509 15.32 -5.48 -0.27
N GLN A 510 14.33 -5.67 -1.15
CA GLN A 510 14.39 -6.66 -2.22
C GLN A 510 15.40 -6.25 -3.31
N GLY A 511 15.46 -4.97 -3.69
CA GLY A 511 16.47 -4.47 -4.62
C GLY A 511 17.91 -4.62 -4.08
N PHE A 512 18.12 -4.37 -2.79
CA PHE A 512 19.44 -4.62 -2.17
C PHE A 512 19.80 -6.11 -2.10
N ALA A 513 18.80 -7.00 -1.93
CA ALA A 513 19.01 -8.43 -2.02
C ALA A 513 19.46 -8.86 -3.42
N THR A 514 18.86 -8.28 -4.47
CA THR A 514 19.29 -8.45 -5.86
C THR A 514 20.72 -7.97 -6.08
N LEU A 515 21.11 -6.79 -5.57
CA LEU A 515 22.50 -6.30 -5.70
C LEU A 515 23.49 -7.24 -5.01
N ARG A 516 23.15 -7.75 -3.81
CA ARG A 516 23.96 -8.77 -3.13
C ARG A 516 24.09 -10.02 -3.98
N TRP A 517 23.01 -10.45 -4.63
CA TRP A 517 23.03 -11.59 -5.53
C TRP A 517 24.00 -11.38 -6.71
N TRP A 518 23.89 -10.25 -7.42
CA TRP A 518 24.82 -9.92 -8.53
C TRP A 518 26.27 -9.82 -8.06
N THR A 519 26.51 -9.20 -6.91
CA THR A 519 27.84 -9.10 -6.28
C THR A 519 28.44 -10.49 -6.03
N ARG A 520 27.62 -11.44 -5.54
CA ARG A 520 28.05 -12.83 -5.34
C ARG A 520 28.37 -13.53 -6.66
N GLN A 521 27.54 -13.35 -7.69
CA GLN A 521 27.80 -13.93 -9.02
C GLN A 521 29.12 -13.39 -9.62
N GLN A 522 29.41 -12.09 -9.48
CA GLN A 522 30.70 -11.55 -9.94
C GLN A 522 31.87 -12.11 -9.14
N HIS A 523 31.74 -12.27 -7.82
CA HIS A 523 32.78 -12.90 -7.01
C HIS A 523 33.02 -14.36 -7.41
N LEU A 524 31.98 -15.08 -7.86
CA LEU A 524 32.10 -16.43 -8.41
C LEU A 524 32.72 -16.44 -9.82
N GLY A 525 32.96 -15.28 -10.42
CA GLY A 525 33.48 -15.15 -11.78
C GLY A 525 32.47 -15.53 -12.87
N THR A 526 31.19 -15.67 -12.53
CA THR A 526 30.14 -16.11 -13.48
C THR A 526 29.63 -14.96 -14.34
N VAL A 527 29.79 -13.71 -13.88
CA VAL A 527 29.32 -12.50 -14.54
C VAL A 527 30.33 -11.37 -14.40
N THR A 528 30.38 -10.48 -15.40
CA THR A 528 31.13 -9.23 -15.35
C THR A 528 30.15 -8.07 -15.24
N LEU A 529 30.15 -7.36 -14.12
CA LEU A 529 29.24 -6.24 -13.88
C LEU A 529 29.85 -4.91 -14.31
N PRO A 530 29.03 -3.97 -14.86
CA PRO A 530 29.47 -2.60 -15.06
C PRO A 530 29.56 -1.83 -13.73
N LYS A 531 30.26 -0.69 -13.75
CA LYS A 531 30.31 0.22 -12.58
C LYS A 531 28.92 0.72 -12.22
N LEU A 532 28.66 0.90 -10.93
CA LEU A 532 27.41 1.45 -10.42
C LEU A 532 27.28 2.93 -10.78
N GLY A 533 26.05 3.37 -11.05
CA GLY A 533 25.74 4.79 -11.16
C GLY A 533 25.81 5.50 -9.81
N THR A 534 26.21 6.77 -9.81
CA THR A 534 26.35 7.62 -8.62
C THR A 534 25.12 7.60 -7.71
N ARG A 535 23.91 7.65 -8.29
CA ARG A 535 22.64 7.63 -7.53
C ARG A 535 22.47 6.35 -6.70
N MET A 536 22.87 5.20 -7.22
CA MET A 536 22.78 3.93 -6.49
C MET A 536 23.77 3.89 -5.33
N VAL A 537 25.00 4.39 -5.55
CA VAL A 537 26.01 4.53 -4.49
C VAL A 537 25.50 5.43 -3.37
N HIS A 538 24.94 6.60 -3.70
CA HIS A 538 24.33 7.51 -2.74
C HIS A 538 23.19 6.86 -1.95
N SER A 539 22.32 6.09 -2.62
CA SER A 539 21.22 5.43 -1.93
C SER A 539 21.68 4.30 -1.00
N LEU A 540 22.69 3.52 -1.40
CA LEU A 540 23.31 2.53 -0.50
C LEU A 540 23.88 3.18 0.77
N MET A 541 24.37 4.42 0.65
CA MET A 541 24.91 5.17 1.77
C MET A 541 23.83 5.75 2.67
N ASP A 542 22.77 6.31 2.08
CA ASP A 542 21.56 6.77 2.76
C ASP A 542 20.92 5.65 3.60
N HIS A 543 20.97 4.40 3.11
CA HIS A 543 20.43 3.22 3.80
C HIS A 543 21.43 2.51 4.73
N GLY A 544 22.65 3.04 4.92
CA GLY A 544 23.62 2.46 5.87
C GLY A 544 24.21 1.11 5.46
N LEU A 545 24.21 0.74 4.17
CA LEU A 545 24.58 -0.61 3.70
C LEU A 545 26.09 -0.81 3.51
N VAL A 546 26.88 -0.55 4.56
CA VAL A 546 28.36 -0.59 4.57
C VAL A 546 28.92 -1.90 4.00
N THR A 547 28.38 -3.05 4.40
CA THR A 547 28.89 -4.36 3.97
C THR A 547 28.75 -4.59 2.48
N LEU A 548 27.65 -4.09 1.89
CA LEU A 548 27.42 -4.18 0.46
C LEU A 548 28.30 -3.17 -0.29
N LEU A 549 28.41 -1.93 0.21
CA LEU A 549 29.31 -0.92 -0.34
C LEU A 549 30.78 -1.37 -0.36
N ALA A 550 31.26 -1.94 0.75
CA ALA A 550 32.61 -2.47 0.86
C ALA A 550 32.85 -3.62 -0.13
N ALA A 551 31.90 -4.55 -0.26
CA ALA A 551 31.99 -5.64 -1.23
C ALA A 551 32.02 -5.12 -2.68
N LEU A 552 31.14 -4.17 -3.02
CA LEU A 552 31.09 -3.56 -4.35
C LEU A 552 32.37 -2.77 -4.67
N HIS A 553 32.98 -2.11 -3.68
CA HIS A 553 34.24 -1.40 -3.83
C HIS A 553 35.43 -2.33 -4.02
N LEU A 554 35.50 -3.43 -3.26
CA LEU A 554 36.52 -4.48 -3.44
C LEU A 554 36.47 -5.08 -4.84
N LEU A 555 35.28 -5.18 -5.44
CA LEU A 555 35.08 -5.60 -6.83
C LEU A 555 35.33 -4.49 -7.86
N GLY A 556 35.72 -3.28 -7.44
CA GLY A 556 36.01 -2.15 -8.32
C GLY A 556 34.78 -1.52 -8.98
N LEU A 557 33.57 -1.78 -8.46
CA LEU A 557 32.30 -1.35 -9.06
C LEU A 557 31.85 0.05 -8.62
N VAL A 558 32.38 0.56 -7.52
CA VAL A 558 32.06 1.91 -7.00
C VAL A 558 32.97 2.93 -7.68
N PRO A 559 32.42 3.94 -8.40
CA PRO A 559 33.25 4.98 -9.00
C PRO A 559 33.93 5.84 -7.92
N THR A 560 35.23 6.07 -8.03
CA THR A 560 36.05 6.79 -7.04
C THR A 560 35.58 8.23 -6.80
N GLU A 561 35.09 8.91 -7.83
CA GLU A 561 34.59 10.30 -7.77
C GLU A 561 33.31 10.45 -6.92
N THR A 562 32.56 9.35 -6.72
CA THR A 562 31.30 9.35 -5.97
C THR A 562 31.51 9.26 -4.46
N VAL A 563 32.72 8.89 -4.03
CA VAL A 563 33.10 8.76 -2.61
C VAL A 563 33.25 10.12 -1.92
N ASP A 564 33.48 11.20 -2.69
CA ASP A 564 33.64 12.54 -2.11
C ASP A 564 32.28 13.20 -1.78
N THR A 565 31.29 13.08 -2.67
CA THR A 565 29.91 13.53 -2.40
C THR A 565 29.16 12.64 -1.39
N ALA A 566 29.64 11.41 -1.22
CA ALA A 566 29.12 10.44 -0.27
C ALA A 566 29.36 10.81 1.20
N LEU A 567 30.44 11.54 1.49
CA LEU A 567 30.81 11.93 2.86
C LEU A 567 29.72 12.81 3.48
N ASP A 568 29.18 13.75 2.71
CA ASP A 568 28.14 14.68 3.16
C ASP A 568 26.83 13.94 3.46
N ILE A 569 26.46 12.95 2.63
CA ILE A 569 25.25 12.15 2.79
C ILE A 569 25.37 11.21 4.00
N ALA A 570 26.50 10.49 4.12
CA ALA A 570 26.74 9.62 5.28
C ALA A 570 26.80 10.41 6.59
N SER A 571 27.32 11.65 6.56
CA SER A 571 27.33 12.57 7.71
C SER A 571 25.92 13.07 8.06
N TYR A 572 25.13 13.47 7.07
CA TYR A 572 23.76 13.93 7.26
C TYR A 572 22.85 12.86 7.90
N HIS A 573 23.01 11.60 7.49
CA HIS A 573 22.23 10.47 8.04
C HIS A 573 22.88 9.77 9.24
N GLY A 574 24.07 10.20 9.68
CA GLY A 574 24.74 9.69 10.88
C GLY A 574 25.32 8.26 10.75
N HIS A 575 25.65 7.80 9.54
CA HIS A 575 26.18 6.46 9.29
C HIS A 575 27.68 6.36 9.57
N VAL A 576 28.06 6.36 10.85
CA VAL A 576 29.47 6.36 11.33
C VAL A 576 30.32 5.26 10.68
N CYS A 577 29.77 4.06 10.52
CA CYS A 577 30.45 2.93 9.89
C CYS A 577 30.74 3.13 8.38
N ILE A 578 29.95 3.95 7.68
CA ILE A 578 30.26 4.36 6.30
C ILE A 578 31.37 5.42 6.32
N LEU A 579 31.33 6.36 7.26
CA LEU A 579 32.37 7.39 7.39
C LEU A 579 33.75 6.76 7.70
N ASP A 580 33.81 5.82 8.63
CA ASP A 580 35.03 5.05 8.93
C ASP A 580 35.52 4.28 7.68
N TRP A 581 34.60 3.67 6.95
CA TRP A 581 34.92 2.97 5.71
C TRP A 581 35.46 3.92 4.63
N ILE A 582 34.85 5.10 4.42
CA ILE A 582 35.31 6.14 3.48
C ILE A 582 36.72 6.63 3.86
N VAL A 583 36.95 6.89 5.15
CA VAL A 583 38.26 7.33 5.65
C VAL A 583 39.33 6.25 5.45
N SER A 584 38.97 4.98 5.65
CA SER A 584 39.89 3.84 5.45
C SER A 584 40.24 3.57 3.99
N THR A 585 39.37 3.96 3.04
CA THR A 585 39.53 3.70 1.60
C THR A 585 40.14 4.88 0.83
N ARG A 586 40.27 6.07 1.44
CA ARG A 586 40.91 7.24 0.81
C ARG A 586 42.45 7.15 0.82
N PRO A 587 43.13 7.52 -0.27
CA PRO A 587 44.57 7.78 -0.24
C PRO A 587 44.85 9.02 0.63
N LYS A 588 45.83 8.92 1.54
CA LYS A 588 46.22 9.95 2.53
C LYS A 588 46.53 11.35 1.97
N SER A 589 46.63 11.50 0.65
CA SER A 589 47.01 12.74 -0.05
C SER A 589 45.85 13.71 -0.36
N ARG A 590 44.59 13.37 -0.03
CA ARG A 590 43.40 14.21 -0.32
C ARG A 590 42.62 14.72 0.90
N LEU A 591 43.11 14.54 2.12
CA LEU A 591 42.46 15.09 3.33
C LEU A 591 42.54 16.62 3.31
N GLN A 592 41.39 17.31 3.22
CA GLN A 592 41.33 18.78 3.36
C GLN A 592 40.98 19.17 4.80
N TYR A 593 41.24 20.43 5.15
CA TYR A 593 41.24 20.96 6.52
C TYR A 593 39.95 20.74 7.33
N SER A 594 38.79 20.49 6.69
CA SER A 594 37.53 20.11 7.34
C SER A 594 37.60 18.76 8.07
N ASP A 595 38.52 17.87 7.67
CA ASP A 595 38.68 16.53 8.23
C ASP A 595 39.37 16.53 9.60
N ARG A 596 40.09 17.62 9.95
CA ARG A 596 40.73 17.77 11.28
C ARG A 596 39.74 18.17 12.37
N ALA A 597 38.59 18.74 12.02
CA ALA A 597 37.59 19.14 13.01
C ALA A 597 36.86 17.92 13.63
N MET A 598 36.76 16.80 12.92
CA MET A 598 36.17 15.55 13.43
C MET A 598 37.13 14.73 14.31
N LEU A 599 38.45 14.83 14.08
CA LEU A 599 39.45 14.09 14.87
C LEU A 599 39.76 14.73 16.23
N GLY A 600 39.28 15.94 16.50
CA GLY A 600 39.52 16.68 17.75
C GLY A 600 38.64 16.29 18.94
N ALA A 601 37.80 15.25 18.83
CA ALA A 601 36.90 14.80 19.90
C ALA A 601 37.28 13.43 20.49
N SER A 602 38.54 13.01 20.34
CA SER A 602 39.08 11.78 20.95
C SER A 602 40.44 12.02 21.60
N GLU A 603 40.51 13.01 22.50
CA GLU A 603 41.45 13.01 23.64
C GLU A 603 40.68 13.17 24.95
#